data_AF-A0A8J8J3J7-F1
#
_entry.id   AF-A0A8J8J3J7-F1
#
_cell.length_a   1.000
_cell.length_b   1.000
_cell.length_c   1.000
_cell.angle_alpha   90.00
_cell.angle_beta   90.00
_cell.angle_gamma   90.00
#
_symmetry.space_group_name_H-M   'P 1'
#
loop_
_entity.id
_entity.type
_entity.pdbx_description
1 polymer ?
#
loop_
_entity_poly.entity_id
_entity_poly.type
_entity_poly.pdbx_seq_one_letter_code
_entity_poly.pdbx_strand_id
1 'polypeptide(L)'
;MERYRPLIFAFLFVMYLPMLYFLNSRPALSLVFFIGAVAGTWAIERFYNAKVEPVRDERTELIKLRSFYHGTLAFLTGIALEFIWLAGNDQESAIVFAKLLAVPLTLLLGALVISRGYYARVM
;
A
#
# COMPACT_ATOMS: atom_id res chain seq x y z
N MET A 1 -16.32 6.18 10.58
CA MET A 1 -15.00 5.72 10.09
C MET A 1 -13.80 6.45 10.73
N GLU A 2 -13.96 7.58 11.42
CA GLU A 2 -12.80 8.39 11.84
C GLU A 2 -12.05 7.89 13.09
N ARG A 3 -12.70 7.16 13.99
CA ARG A 3 -12.16 6.87 15.33
C ARG A 3 -10.99 5.88 15.36
N TYR A 4 -10.83 5.03 14.35
CA TYR A 4 -9.76 4.01 14.30
C TYR A 4 -8.64 4.33 13.30
N ARG A 5 -8.79 5.37 12.45
CA ARG A 5 -7.70 5.88 11.60
C ARG A 5 -6.41 6.21 12.37
N PRO A 6 -6.45 6.90 13.53
CA PRO A 6 -5.22 7.16 14.29
C PRO A 6 -4.58 5.88 14.83
N LEU A 7 -5.37 4.85 15.12
CA LEU A 7 -4.86 3.54 15.56
C LEU A 7 -4.11 2.82 14.42
N ILE A 8 -4.69 2.81 13.21
CA ILE A 8 -4.02 2.28 12.02
C ILE A 8 -2.74 3.07 11.73
N PHE A 9 -2.79 4.40 11.84
CA PHE A 9 -1.61 5.26 11.65
C PHE A 9 -0.51 4.94 12.65
N ALA A 10 -0.84 4.84 13.93
CA ALA A 10 0.11 4.48 14.98
C ALA A 10 0.71 3.09 14.75
N PHE A 11 -0.11 2.10 14.37
CA PHE A 11 0.35 0.76 14.04
C PHE A 11 1.31 0.75 12.85
N LEU A 12 0.94 1.40 11.74
CA LEU A 12 1.79 1.52 10.56
C LEU A 12 3.11 2.23 10.89
N PHE A 13 3.07 3.29 11.70
CA PHE A 13 4.26 4.01 12.12
C PHE A 13 5.24 3.13 12.92
N VAL A 14 4.71 2.36 13.89
CA VAL A 14 5.52 1.43 14.69
C VAL A 14 6.11 0.31 13.84
N MET A 15 5.38 -0.17 12.82
CA MET A 15 5.88 -1.21 11.90
C MET A 15 6.89 -0.66 10.89
N TYR A 16 6.77 0.60 10.53
CA TYR A 16 7.64 1.26 9.53
C TYR A 16 9.06 1.49 10.05
N LEU A 17 9.23 1.85 11.32
CA LEU A 17 10.55 2.09 11.93
C LEU A 17 11.50 0.87 11.83
N PRO A 18 11.14 -0.34 12.29
CA PRO A 18 11.98 -1.52 12.13
C PRO A 18 12.10 -1.95 10.67
N MET A 19 11.07 -1.72 9.84
CA MET A 19 11.14 -2.01 8.39
C MET A 19 12.26 -1.22 7.71
N LEU A 20 12.36 0.08 8.01
CA LEU A 20 13.45 0.94 7.52
C LEU A 20 14.80 0.54 8.11
N TYR A 21 14.86 0.29 9.42
CA TYR A 21 16.10 -0.08 10.10
C TYR A 21 16.73 -1.35 9.52
N PHE A 22 15.92 -2.36 9.19
CA PHE A 22 16.42 -3.62 8.64
C PHE A 22 16.51 -3.65 7.11
N LEU A 23 16.13 -2.58 6.41
CA LEU A 23 16.03 -2.56 4.94
C LEU A 23 17.35 -2.97 4.26
N ASN A 24 18.47 -2.40 4.73
CA ASN A 24 19.80 -2.65 4.15
C ASN A 24 20.51 -3.85 4.77
N SER A 25 20.30 -4.10 6.07
CA SER A 25 21.06 -5.14 6.79
C SER A 25 20.41 -6.53 6.69
N ARG A 26 19.08 -6.61 6.69
CA ARG A 26 18.31 -7.86 6.72
C ARG A 26 17.02 -7.70 5.92
N PRO A 27 17.10 -7.69 4.57
CA PRO A 27 15.95 -7.41 3.70
C PRO A 27 14.79 -8.39 3.90
N ALA A 28 15.08 -9.66 4.23
CA ALA A 28 14.04 -10.65 4.56
C ALA A 28 13.23 -10.24 5.81
N LEU A 29 13.88 -9.68 6.84
CA LEU A 29 13.22 -9.18 8.05
C LEU A 29 12.39 -7.93 7.76
N SER A 30 12.92 -7.00 6.95
CA SER A 30 12.16 -5.83 6.48
C SER A 30 10.87 -6.26 5.75
N LEU A 31 10.96 -7.31 4.93
CA LEU A 31 9.82 -7.88 4.20
C LEU A 31 8.79 -8.51 5.16
N VAL A 32 9.21 -9.14 6.27
CA VAL A 32 8.31 -9.62 7.32
C VAL A 32 7.56 -8.45 7.98
N PHE A 33 8.25 -7.34 8.29
CA PHE A 33 7.59 -6.16 8.85
C PHE A 33 6.60 -5.54 7.86
N PHE A 34 6.94 -5.50 6.56
CA PHE A 34 6.02 -5.04 5.52
C PHE A 34 4.77 -5.91 5.44
N ILE A 35 4.91 -7.24 5.36
CA ILE A 35 3.78 -8.17 5.34
C ILE A 35 2.95 -8.04 6.62
N GLY A 36 3.60 -7.93 7.77
CA GLY A 36 2.93 -7.72 9.06
C GLY A 36 2.15 -6.42 9.11
N ALA A 37 2.67 -5.33 8.53
CA ALA A 37 1.99 -4.05 8.45
C ALA A 37 0.72 -4.15 7.57
N VAL A 38 0.82 -4.81 6.41
CA VAL A 38 -0.32 -5.03 5.52
C VAL A 38 -1.38 -5.92 6.17
N ALA A 39 -0.97 -7.08 6.71
CA ALA A 39 -1.87 -8.04 7.34
C ALA A 39 -2.52 -7.47 8.61
N GLY A 40 -1.75 -6.76 9.43
CA GLY A 40 -2.24 -6.13 10.66
C GLY A 40 -3.22 -5.00 10.35
N THR A 41 -2.95 -4.19 9.32
CA THR A 41 -3.89 -3.15 8.89
C THR A 41 -5.20 -3.77 8.40
N TRP A 42 -5.13 -4.81 7.58
CA TRP A 42 -6.31 -5.55 7.12
C TRP A 42 -7.10 -6.18 8.28
N ALA A 43 -6.41 -6.75 9.26
CA ALA A 43 -7.04 -7.34 10.44
C ALA A 43 -7.75 -6.29 11.31
N ILE A 44 -7.11 -5.14 11.56
CA ILE A 44 -7.72 -4.01 12.28
C ILE A 44 -8.95 -3.52 11.52
N GLU A 45 -8.83 -3.32 10.21
CA GLU A 45 -9.93 -2.86 9.38
C GLU A 45 -11.11 -3.84 9.40
N ARG A 46 -10.84 -5.14 9.30
CA ARG A 46 -11.86 -6.19 9.34
C ARG A 46 -12.52 -6.30 10.71
N PHE A 47 -11.77 -6.20 11.80
CA PHE A 47 -12.30 -6.28 13.15
C PHE A 47 -13.22 -5.10 13.49
N TYR A 48 -12.85 -3.89 13.07
CA TYR A 48 -13.64 -2.69 13.33
C TYR A 48 -14.83 -2.52 12.37
N ASN A 49 -14.70 -2.93 11.10
CA ASN A 49 -15.81 -2.89 10.15
C ASN A 49 -16.79 -4.06 10.31
N ALA A 50 -16.43 -5.15 11.01
CA ALA A 50 -17.37 -6.25 11.30
C ALA A 50 -18.58 -5.83 12.16
N LYS A 51 -18.51 -4.71 12.88
CA LYS A 51 -19.59 -4.22 13.75
C LYS A 51 -20.49 -3.17 13.10
N VAL A 52 -20.17 -2.70 11.90
CA VAL A 52 -20.91 -1.63 11.24
C VAL A 52 -21.26 -2.13 9.85
N GLU A 53 -22.53 -2.41 9.59
CA GLU A 53 -22.99 -2.69 8.24
C GLU A 53 -22.55 -1.53 7.33
N PRO A 54 -21.72 -1.80 6.31
CA PRO A 54 -21.31 -0.74 5.41
C PRO A 54 -22.55 -0.25 4.70
N VAL A 55 -22.84 1.05 4.81
CA VAL A 55 -23.81 1.72 3.95
C VAL A 55 -23.27 1.60 2.52
N ARG A 56 -23.73 0.56 1.82
CA ARG A 56 -23.41 0.28 0.41
C ARG A 56 -24.25 1.22 -0.43
N ASP A 57 -23.79 2.45 -0.49
CA ASP A 57 -24.30 3.44 -1.42
C ASP A 57 -23.29 3.61 -2.55
N GLU A 58 -23.73 3.59 -3.80
CA GLU A 58 -22.86 3.65 -5.00
C GLU A 58 -21.91 4.85 -4.94
N ARG A 59 -22.38 5.97 -4.38
CA ARG A 59 -21.58 7.19 -4.17
C ARG A 59 -20.39 6.97 -3.23
N THR A 60 -20.56 6.16 -2.20
CA THR A 60 -19.50 5.88 -1.21
C THR A 60 -18.42 4.98 -1.80
N GLU A 61 -18.80 4.02 -2.66
CA GLU A 61 -17.84 3.17 -3.38
C GLU A 61 -17.03 3.99 -4.40
N LEU A 62 -17.66 4.94 -5.09
CA LEU A 62 -16.98 5.84 -6.02
C LEU A 62 -15.96 6.77 -5.35
N ILE A 63 -16.30 7.32 -4.17
CA ILE A 63 -15.37 8.16 -3.40
C ILE A 63 -14.15 7.34 -2.94
N LYS A 64 -14.37 6.12 -2.45
CA LYS A 64 -13.28 5.20 -2.05
C LYS A 64 -12.38 4.86 -3.23
N LEU A 65 -12.96 4.59 -4.40
CA LEU A 65 -12.21 4.30 -5.61
C LEU A 65 -11.36 5.49 -6.05
N ARG A 66 -11.95 6.69 -6.14
CA ARG A 66 -11.22 7.92 -6.48
C ARG A 66 -10.07 8.18 -5.51
N SER A 67 -10.31 8.02 -4.21
CA SER A 67 -9.27 8.13 -3.18
C SER A 67 -8.18 7.07 -3.34
N PHE A 68 -8.54 5.83 -3.69
CA PHE A 68 -7.60 4.76 -3.97
C PHE A 68 -6.72 5.10 -5.18
N TYR A 69 -7.31 5.52 -6.31
CA TYR A 69 -6.56 5.95 -7.50
C TYR A 69 -5.58 7.08 -7.21
N HIS A 70 -6.02 8.14 -6.51
CA HIS A 70 -5.12 9.26 -6.17
C HIS A 70 -4.02 8.85 -5.19
N GLY A 71 -4.35 8.02 -4.18
CA GLY A 71 -3.36 7.48 -3.25
C GLY A 71 -2.33 6.60 -3.95
N THR A 72 -2.76 5.73 -4.86
CA THR A 72 -1.87 4.88 -5.65
C THR A 72 -1.01 5.71 -6.61
N LEU A 73 -1.57 6.73 -7.25
CA LEU A 73 -0.81 7.64 -8.12
C LEU A 73 0.30 8.36 -7.33
N ALA A 74 -0.02 8.90 -6.15
CA ALA A 74 0.96 9.54 -5.28
C ALA A 74 2.06 8.57 -4.84
N PHE A 75 1.69 7.34 -4.45
CA PHE A 75 2.63 6.29 -4.08
C PHE A 75 3.57 5.89 -5.22
N LEU A 76 3.01 5.64 -6.42
CA LEU A 76 3.79 5.30 -7.62
C LEU A 76 4.74 6.44 -8.01
N THR A 77 4.29 7.70 -7.90
CA THR A 77 5.13 8.88 -8.17
C THR A 77 6.28 8.96 -7.18
N GLY A 78 6.02 8.74 -5.88
CA GLY A 78 7.05 8.70 -4.85
C GLY A 78 8.09 7.60 -5.11
N ILE A 79 7.65 6.38 -5.40
CA ILE A 79 8.57 5.27 -5.75
C ILE A 79 9.39 5.59 -7.01
N ALA A 80 8.78 6.19 -8.03
CA ALA A 80 9.48 6.54 -9.25
C ALA A 80 10.58 7.58 -9.00
N LEU A 81 10.31 8.61 -8.20
CA LEU A 81 11.30 9.61 -7.81
C LEU A 81 12.44 8.99 -6.99
N GLU A 82 12.10 8.13 -6.03
CA GLU A 82 13.10 7.43 -5.22
C GLU A 82 13.98 6.53 -6.09
N PHE A 83 13.39 5.80 -7.04
CA PHE A 83 14.13 4.96 -7.97
C PHE A 83 15.05 5.77 -8.89
N ILE A 84 14.59 6.91 -9.42
CA ILE A 84 15.43 7.81 -10.25
C ILE A 84 16.62 8.33 -9.43
N TRP A 85 16.37 8.73 -8.18
CA TRP A 85 17.43 9.19 -7.29
C TRP A 85 18.42 8.07 -6.98
N LEU A 86 17.93 6.87 -6.62
CA LEU A 86 18.77 5.70 -6.36
C LEU A 86 19.59 5.31 -7.59
N ALA A 87 18.98 5.26 -8.77
CA ALA A 87 19.66 4.90 -10.02
C ALA A 87 20.75 5.91 -10.42
N GLY A 88 20.60 7.18 -10.04
CA GLY A 88 21.61 8.22 -10.25
C GLY A 88 22.79 8.16 -9.28
N ASN A 89 22.65 7.51 -8.12
CA ASN A 89 23.63 7.52 -7.04
C ASN A 89 24.29 6.15 -6.80
N ASP A 90 23.51 5.07 -6.89
CA ASP A 90 23.95 3.69 -6.74
C ASP A 90 23.10 2.72 -7.60
N GLN A 91 23.68 2.35 -8.73
CA GLN A 91 23.02 1.50 -9.73
C GLN A 91 22.78 0.07 -9.23
N GLU A 92 23.63 -0.49 -8.38
CA GLU A 92 23.45 -1.86 -7.87
C GLU A 92 22.25 -1.93 -6.93
N SER A 93 22.16 -0.98 -5.99
CA SER A 93 21.01 -0.85 -5.09
C SER A 93 19.72 -0.59 -5.87
N ALA A 94 19.77 0.20 -6.95
CA ALA A 94 18.60 0.46 -7.79
C ALA A 94 18.09 -0.82 -8.45
N ILE A 95 18.97 -1.69 -8.95
CA ILE A 95 18.59 -2.98 -9.53
C ILE A 95 17.93 -3.89 -8.50
N VAL A 96 18.47 -3.93 -7.27
CA VAL A 96 17.87 -4.72 -6.17
C VAL A 96 16.50 -4.17 -5.79
N PHE A 97 16.37 -2.85 -5.66
CA PHE A 97 15.12 -2.17 -5.38
C PHE A 97 14.06 -2.47 -6.45
N ALA A 98 14.41 -2.38 -7.73
CA ALA A 98 13.51 -2.71 -8.84
C ALA A 98 13.07 -4.19 -8.81
N LYS A 99 13.99 -5.13 -8.55
CA LYS A 99 13.67 -6.56 -8.46
C LYS A 99 12.69 -6.86 -7.33
N LEU A 100 12.90 -6.27 -6.16
CA LEU A 100 12.02 -6.45 -5.00
C LEU A 100 10.63 -5.83 -5.25
N LEU A 101 10.59 -4.70 -5.94
CA LEU A 101 9.35 -3.98 -6.23
C LEU A 101 8.58 -4.52 -7.43
N ALA A 102 9.22 -5.28 -8.34
CA ALA A 102 8.58 -5.76 -9.57
C ALA A 102 7.29 -6.55 -9.31
N VAL A 103 7.32 -7.52 -8.39
CA VAL A 103 6.16 -8.36 -8.03
C VAL A 103 5.05 -7.55 -7.35
N PRO A 104 5.30 -6.79 -6.27
CA PRO A 104 4.24 -6.00 -5.65
C PRO A 104 3.68 -4.89 -6.57
N LEU A 105 4.49 -4.27 -7.44
CA LEU A 105 3.98 -3.32 -8.44
C LEU A 105 3.08 -3.98 -9.48
N THR A 106 3.44 -5.18 -9.98
CA THR A 106 2.60 -5.89 -10.94
C THR A 106 1.28 -6.32 -10.32
N LEU A 107 1.28 -6.77 -9.06
CA LEU A 107 0.05 -7.07 -8.32
C LEU A 107 -0.81 -5.81 -8.11
N LEU A 108 -0.20 -4.69 -7.75
CA LEU A 108 -0.88 -3.40 -7.57
C LEU A 108 -1.52 -2.90 -8.88
N LEU A 109 -0.79 -2.98 -10.00
CA LEU A 109 -1.30 -2.64 -11.33
C LEU A 109 -2.42 -3.58 -11.76
N GLY A 110 -2.28 -4.88 -11.50
CA GLY A 110 -3.34 -5.87 -11.75
C GLY A 110 -4.62 -5.54 -10.97
N ALA A 111 -4.50 -5.23 -9.67
CA ALA A 111 -5.61 -4.81 -8.84
C ALA A 111 -6.27 -3.52 -9.36
N LEU A 112 -5.48 -2.54 -9.80
CA LEU A 112 -5.99 -1.33 -10.44
C LEU A 112 -6.80 -1.65 -11.71
N VAL A 113 -6.27 -2.48 -12.61
CA VAL A 113 -6.96 -2.86 -13.86
C VAL A 113 -8.26 -3.61 -13.56
N ILE A 114 -8.23 -4.57 -12.64
CA ILE A 114 -9.42 -5.33 -12.22
C ILE A 114 -10.45 -4.39 -11.60
N SER A 115 -10.02 -3.47 -10.73
CA SER A 115 -10.92 -2.49 -10.10
C SER A 115 -11.56 -1.59 -11.15
N ARG A 116 -10.79 -1.12 -12.15
CA ARG A 116 -11.32 -0.33 -13.26
C ARG A 116 -12.35 -1.11 -14.06
N GLY A 117 -12.03 -2.36 -14.41
CA GLY A 117 -12.87 -3.21 -15.26
C GLY A 117 -14.18 -3.65 -14.57
N TYR A 118 -14.13 -3.91 -13.27
CA TYR A 118 -15.34 -4.23 -12.49
C TYR A 118 -16.29 -3.03 -12.44
N TYR A 119 -15.79 -1.85 -12.06
CA TYR A 119 -16.66 -0.68 -11.92
C TYR A 119 -17.08 -0.06 -13.25
N ALA A 120 -16.29 -0.17 -14.32
CA ALA A 120 -16.71 0.23 -15.67
C ALA A 120 -17.84 -0.64 -16.26
N ARG A 121 -18.11 -1.82 -15.66
CA ARG A 121 -19.27 -2.66 -16.01
C ARG A 121 -20.49 -2.43 -15.11
N VAL A 122 -20.28 -1.87 -13.91
CA VAL A 122 -21.33 -1.63 -12.91
C VAL A 122 -21.90 -0.21 -13.02
N MET A 123 -21.09 0.74 -13.50
CA MET A 123 -21.55 2.05 -14.00
C MET A 123 -22.04 1.94 -15.43
#